data_AF-A0A951WTF8-F1
#
_entry.id   AF-A0A951WTF8-F1
#
_cell.length_a   1.000
_cell.length_b   1.000
_cell.length_c   1.000
_cell.angle_alpha   90.00
_cell.angle_beta   90.00
_cell.angle_gamma   90.00
#
_symmetry.space_group_name_H-M   'P 1'
#
loop_
_entity.id
_entity.type
_entity.pdbx_description
1 polymer ?
#
loop_
_entity_poly.entity_id
_entity_poly.type
_entity_poly.pdbx_seq_one_letter_code
_entity_poly.pdbx_strand_id
1 'polypeptide(L)'
;MSNDFRTRGIEPLVFRHANGWLSWQAVVGDLVSRGHPDAHIRVEASGADGAVIWAAEVEWGPNQERVTEQPALGAALAMLWQEVSGHHWIYDGDMSKRGPALYGPSEWLDRDTLEALERMLTVAADVFGKDWAVLFTYHPVQQPDQRVNSRLIARSGDVAVAGRGATLLDAVRGLFRATAPFFASGT
;
A
#
# COMPACT_ATOMS: atom_id res chain seq x y z
N MET A 1 -22.49 53.62 -2.32
CA MET A 1 -21.45 53.20 -3.29
C MET A 1 -20.68 52.04 -2.67
N SER A 2 -20.32 51.08 -3.53
CA SER A 2 -20.05 49.67 -3.26
C SER A 2 -18.99 49.34 -2.20
N ASN A 3 -19.32 48.43 -1.28
CA ASN A 3 -18.35 47.64 -0.51
C ASN A 3 -18.03 46.38 -1.31
N ASP A 4 -16.84 46.31 -1.88
CA ASP A 4 -16.38 45.19 -2.70
C ASP A 4 -15.84 44.08 -1.76
N PHE A 5 -16.75 43.24 -1.26
CA PHE A 5 -16.37 41.98 -0.59
C PHE A 5 -15.85 41.01 -1.64
N ARG A 6 -14.55 41.08 -1.92
CA ARG A 6 -13.84 39.98 -2.59
C ARG A 6 -13.96 38.74 -1.72
N THR A 7 -14.85 37.84 -2.10
CA THR A 7 -14.90 36.46 -1.62
C THR A 7 -13.52 35.85 -1.87
N ARG A 8 -12.65 35.85 -0.86
CA ARG A 8 -11.47 34.98 -0.88
C ARG A 8 -12.04 33.58 -0.97
N GLY A 9 -11.90 32.94 -2.14
CA GLY A 9 -12.22 31.53 -2.28
C GLY A 9 -11.53 30.82 -1.14
N ILE A 10 -12.32 30.18 -0.27
CA ILE A 10 -11.82 29.26 0.72
C ILE A 10 -11.07 28.22 -0.12
N GLU A 11 -9.73 28.21 -0.06
CA GLU A 11 -8.96 27.12 -0.64
C GLU A 11 -9.59 25.83 -0.10
N PRO A 12 -10.01 24.88 -0.97
CA PRO A 12 -10.65 23.67 -0.49
C PRO A 12 -9.73 23.04 0.55
N LEU A 13 -10.27 22.83 1.76
CA LEU A 13 -9.61 22.07 2.82
C LEU A 13 -9.05 20.81 2.18
N VAL A 14 -7.73 20.72 2.17
CA VAL A 14 -6.99 19.61 1.63
C VAL A 14 -7.49 18.34 2.34
N PHE A 15 -8.23 17.49 1.63
CA PHE A 15 -8.79 16.27 2.21
C PHE A 15 -7.65 15.30 2.49
N ARG A 16 -7.20 15.25 3.73
CA ARG A 16 -6.24 14.24 4.21
C ARG A 16 -7.02 12.98 4.56
N HIS A 17 -6.65 11.86 3.95
CA HIS A 17 -7.21 10.56 4.32
C HIS A 17 -6.79 10.15 5.74
N ALA A 18 -7.48 9.18 6.33
CA ALA A 18 -7.22 8.78 7.71
C ALA A 18 -5.83 8.16 7.93
N ASN A 19 -5.24 7.57 6.89
CA ASN A 19 -3.88 7.03 6.91
C ASN A 19 -3.25 7.03 5.50
N GLY A 20 -1.93 6.82 5.45
CA GLY A 20 -1.15 6.86 4.21
C GLY A 20 -1.56 5.79 3.20
N TRP A 21 -1.96 4.60 3.64
CA TRP A 21 -2.49 3.56 2.75
C TRP A 21 -3.77 3.98 2.04
N LEU A 22 -4.73 4.56 2.77
CA LEU A 22 -5.96 5.10 2.17
C LEU A 22 -5.68 6.26 1.21
N SER A 23 -4.65 7.06 1.49
CA SER A 23 -4.19 8.10 0.56
C SER A 23 -3.70 7.50 -0.76
N TRP A 24 -2.93 6.41 -0.72
CA TRP A 24 -2.51 5.69 -1.92
C TRP A 24 -3.69 5.05 -2.66
N GLN A 25 -4.65 4.47 -1.94
CA GLN A 25 -5.87 3.93 -2.57
C GLN A 25 -6.65 5.00 -3.32
N ALA A 26 -6.69 6.23 -2.79
CA ALA A 26 -7.33 7.37 -3.44
C ALA A 26 -6.57 7.81 -4.70
N VAL A 27 -5.24 7.87 -4.66
CA VAL A 27 -4.40 8.16 -5.85
C VAL A 27 -4.69 7.16 -6.97
N VAL A 28 -4.65 5.86 -6.67
CA VAL A 28 -4.93 4.81 -7.66
C VAL A 28 -6.38 4.89 -8.15
N GLY A 29 -7.35 5.15 -7.27
CA GLY A 29 -8.75 5.35 -7.64
C GLY A 29 -8.98 6.54 -8.58
N ASP A 30 -8.25 7.62 -8.37
CA ASP A 30 -8.27 8.80 -9.24
C ASP A 30 -7.62 8.51 -10.61
N LEU A 31 -6.50 7.78 -10.66
CA LEU A 31 -5.92 7.31 -11.92
C LEU A 31 -6.91 6.49 -12.76
N VAL A 32 -7.62 5.54 -12.12
CA VAL A 32 -8.70 4.78 -12.79
C VAL A 32 -9.81 5.71 -13.29
N SER A 33 -10.23 6.67 -12.47
CA SER A 33 -11.28 7.64 -12.83
C SER A 33 -10.87 8.55 -13.99
N ARG A 34 -9.57 8.74 -14.23
CA ARG A 34 -8.99 9.51 -15.35
C ARG A 34 -8.74 8.68 -16.61
N GLY A 35 -9.09 7.40 -16.61
CA GLY A 35 -8.99 6.54 -17.80
C GLY A 35 -7.82 5.57 -17.80
N HIS A 36 -7.19 5.30 -16.65
CA HIS A 36 -6.17 4.25 -16.50
C HIS A 36 -6.73 3.04 -15.75
N PRO A 37 -7.57 2.19 -16.37
CA PRO A 37 -8.28 1.10 -15.67
C PRO A 37 -7.36 0.01 -15.11
N ASP A 38 -6.12 -0.05 -15.57
CA ASP A 38 -5.03 -0.93 -15.14
C ASP A 38 -4.27 -0.38 -13.92
N ALA A 39 -4.58 0.83 -13.46
CA ALA A 39 -3.85 1.47 -12.38
C ALA A 39 -3.93 0.67 -11.09
N HIS A 40 -2.78 0.31 -10.51
CA HIS A 40 -2.72 -0.45 -9.26
C HIS A 40 -1.48 -0.09 -8.44
N ILE A 41 -1.54 -0.35 -7.13
CA ILE A 41 -0.38 -0.25 -6.23
C ILE A 41 -0.08 -1.61 -5.63
N ARG A 42 1.20 -1.96 -5.56
CA ARG A 42 1.73 -3.18 -4.97
C ARG A 42 2.71 -2.83 -3.86
N VAL A 43 2.60 -3.50 -2.72
CA VAL A 43 3.60 -3.48 -1.66
C VAL A 43 4.05 -4.89 -1.36
N GLU A 44 5.33 -5.04 -1.06
CA GLU A 44 5.96 -6.32 -0.78
C GLU A 44 6.81 -6.20 0.47
N ALA A 45 6.64 -7.15 1.39
CA ALA A 45 7.51 -7.39 2.52
C ALA A 45 8.25 -8.70 2.29
N SER A 46 9.56 -8.73 2.47
CA SER A 46 10.34 -9.95 2.34
C SER A 46 11.36 -10.10 3.47
N GLY A 47 11.68 -11.35 3.77
CA GLY A 47 12.72 -11.69 4.74
C GLY A 47 14.10 -11.32 4.20
N ALA A 48 14.87 -10.59 5.00
CA ALA A 48 16.30 -10.33 4.80
C ALA A 48 17.09 -10.84 6.01
N ASP A 49 18.43 -10.73 5.98
CA ASP A 49 19.30 -11.19 7.08
C ASP A 49 19.00 -10.43 8.38
N GLY A 50 18.11 -10.99 9.21
CA GLY A 50 17.69 -10.45 10.50
C GLY A 50 16.66 -9.31 10.46
N ALA A 51 16.09 -8.99 9.30
CA ALA A 51 15.15 -7.88 9.14
C ALA A 51 14.07 -8.17 8.09
N VAL A 52 13.01 -7.34 8.10
CA VAL A 52 12.04 -7.27 7.01
C VAL A 52 12.39 -6.09 6.12
N ILE A 53 12.50 -6.31 4.82
CA ILE A 53 12.66 -5.25 3.83
C ILE A 53 11.37 -5.05 3.06
N TRP A 54 11.14 -3.81 2.63
CA TRP A 54 9.94 -3.40 1.93
C TRP A 54 10.24 -2.91 0.52
N ALA A 55 9.36 -3.24 -0.41
CA ALA A 55 9.28 -2.66 -1.73
C ALA A 55 7.86 -2.15 -1.99
N ALA A 56 7.75 -1.12 -2.84
CA ALA A 56 6.48 -0.59 -3.27
C ALA A 56 6.56 -0.23 -4.75
N GLU A 57 5.45 -0.39 -5.46
CA GLU A 57 5.33 -0.17 -6.89
C GLU A 57 3.94 0.36 -7.22
N VAL A 58 3.88 1.30 -8.17
CA VAL A 58 2.62 1.73 -8.77
C VAL A 58 2.75 1.68 -10.29
N GLU A 59 1.72 1.21 -10.96
CA GLU A 59 1.67 1.07 -12.41
C GLU A 59 0.35 1.67 -12.93
N TRP A 60 0.39 2.36 -14.07
CA TRP A 60 -0.78 2.87 -14.80
C TRP A 60 -0.42 3.16 -16.27
N GLY A 61 -1.13 2.51 -17.20
CA GLY A 61 -0.80 2.59 -18.62
C GLY A 61 0.66 2.15 -18.88
N PRO A 62 1.46 2.96 -19.61
CA PRO A 62 2.87 2.65 -19.84
C PRO A 62 3.80 3.06 -18.68
N ASN A 63 3.27 3.64 -17.61
CA ASN A 63 4.06 4.19 -16.51
C ASN A 63 4.17 3.18 -15.37
N GLN A 64 5.37 3.05 -14.83
CA GLN A 64 5.67 2.22 -13.68
C GLN A 64 6.73 2.92 -12.83
N GLU A 65 6.47 3.04 -11.54
CA GLU A 65 7.44 3.52 -10.57
C GLU A 65 7.61 2.47 -9.49
N ARG A 66 8.86 2.24 -9.06
CA ARG A 66 9.19 1.21 -8.07
C ARG A 66 10.32 1.67 -7.16
N VAL A 67 10.16 1.36 -5.88
CA VAL A 67 11.20 1.50 -4.86
C VAL A 67 11.41 0.15 -4.15
N THR A 68 12.64 -0.12 -3.75
CA THR A 68 13.05 -1.38 -3.11
C THR A 68 13.92 -1.13 -1.89
N GLU A 69 14.14 -2.18 -1.09
CA GLU A 69 15.08 -2.21 0.03
C GLU A 69 14.80 -1.15 1.11
N GLN A 70 13.52 -0.88 1.37
CA GLN A 70 13.10 0.11 2.35
C GLN A 70 12.93 -0.53 3.73
N PRO A 71 13.27 0.17 4.82
CA PRO A 71 13.26 -0.41 6.17
C PRO A 71 11.85 -0.57 6.77
N ALA A 72 10.84 0.07 6.17
CA ALA A 72 9.48 0.07 6.66
C ALA A 72 8.49 0.31 5.51
N LEU A 73 7.26 -0.20 5.66
CA LEU A 73 6.16 0.06 4.72
C LEU A 73 5.96 1.56 4.47
N GLY A 74 5.94 2.36 5.53
CA GLY A 74 5.77 3.81 5.40
C GLY A 74 6.90 4.49 4.64
N ALA A 75 8.15 4.04 4.83
CA ALA A 75 9.28 4.54 4.06
C ALA A 75 9.15 4.18 2.57
N ALA A 76 8.73 2.94 2.26
CA ALA A 76 8.49 2.53 0.88
C ALA A 76 7.40 3.33 0.20
N LEU A 77 6.26 3.52 0.87
CA LEU A 77 5.15 4.30 0.33
C LEU A 77 5.48 5.80 0.21
N ALA A 78 6.26 6.36 1.13
CA ALA A 78 6.72 7.75 1.04
C ALA A 78 7.70 7.95 -0.12
N MET A 79 8.70 7.07 -0.24
CA MET A 79 9.69 7.12 -1.32
C MET A 79 9.04 6.91 -2.68
N LEU A 80 8.10 5.95 -2.79
CA LEU A 80 7.35 5.75 -4.03
C LEU A 80 6.62 7.02 -4.47
N TRP A 81 6.08 7.80 -3.52
CA TRP A 81 5.43 9.06 -3.85
C TRP A 81 6.43 10.12 -4.35
N GLN A 82 7.63 10.16 -3.78
CA GLN A 82 8.68 11.07 -4.27
C GLN A 82 9.03 10.75 -5.72
N GLU A 83 9.22 9.48 -6.08
CA GLU A 83 9.47 9.06 -7.47
C GLU A 83 8.31 9.46 -8.39
N VAL A 84 7.08 9.10 -8.00
CA VAL A 84 5.89 9.42 -8.79
C VAL A 84 5.72 10.92 -9.00
N SER A 85 5.84 11.72 -7.94
CA SER A 85 5.66 13.18 -8.04
C SER A 85 6.83 13.89 -8.73
N GLY A 86 8.01 13.29 -8.75
CA GLY A 86 9.17 13.79 -9.47
C GLY A 86 9.12 13.54 -10.98
N HIS A 87 8.58 12.40 -11.40
CA HIS A 87 8.52 12.01 -12.82
C HIS A 87 7.18 12.32 -13.50
N HIS A 88 6.08 12.34 -12.75
CA HIS A 88 4.75 12.39 -13.32
C HIS A 88 3.94 13.55 -12.77
N TRP A 89 3.44 14.37 -13.69
CA TRP A 89 2.45 15.39 -13.39
C TRP A 89 1.06 14.74 -13.36
N ILE A 90 0.75 14.00 -12.29
CA ILE A 90 -0.57 13.34 -12.14
C ILE A 90 -1.67 14.36 -11.82
N TYR A 91 -1.32 15.45 -11.12
CA TYR A 91 -2.25 16.51 -10.73
C TYR A 91 -1.75 17.90 -11.15
N ASP A 92 -2.66 18.76 -11.60
CA ASP A 92 -2.40 20.19 -11.74
C ASP A 92 -2.27 20.87 -10.38
N GLY A 93 -1.11 21.49 -10.12
CA GLY A 93 -0.85 22.31 -8.93
C GLY A 93 0.09 21.67 -7.91
N ASP A 94 0.04 22.16 -6.66
CA ASP A 94 0.95 21.71 -5.59
C ASP A 94 0.62 20.29 -5.10
N MET A 95 1.41 19.33 -5.58
CA MET A 95 1.35 17.89 -5.28
C MET A 95 1.48 17.58 -3.78
N SER A 96 2.12 18.46 -3.01
CA SER A 96 2.33 18.26 -1.57
C SER A 96 1.00 18.17 -0.82
N LYS A 97 -0.07 18.76 -1.35
CA LYS A 97 -1.39 18.78 -0.72
C LYS A 97 -2.19 17.50 -1.00
N ARG A 98 -1.94 16.75 -2.08
CA ARG A 98 -2.79 15.59 -2.46
C ARG A 98 -2.11 14.24 -2.27
N GLY A 99 -0.82 14.25 -1.97
CA GLY A 99 0.01 13.06 -1.91
C GLY A 99 0.08 12.37 -0.54
N PRO A 100 0.38 11.06 -0.52
CA PRO A 100 0.73 10.30 0.67
C PRO A 100 2.01 10.74 1.41
N ALA A 101 2.73 11.79 0.98
CA ALA A 101 3.98 12.21 1.63
C ALA A 101 3.81 12.85 3.03
N LEU A 102 2.59 13.21 3.44
CA LEU A 102 2.34 13.98 4.67
C LEU A 102 2.03 13.10 5.90
N TYR A 103 2.33 11.80 5.87
CA TYR A 103 2.04 10.88 6.98
C TYR A 103 3.31 10.58 7.79
N GLY A 104 3.22 10.77 9.10
CA GLY A 104 4.25 10.36 10.04
C GLY A 104 4.36 8.83 10.14
N PRO A 105 5.42 8.30 10.79
CA PRO A 105 5.69 6.85 10.83
C PRO A 105 4.53 5.99 11.34
N SER A 106 3.73 6.49 12.29
CA SER A 106 2.58 5.77 12.86
C SER A 106 1.25 6.04 12.15
N GLU A 107 1.24 6.83 11.07
CA GLU A 107 0.02 7.25 10.38
C GLU A 107 -0.17 6.55 9.02
N TRP A 108 0.64 5.54 8.72
CA TRP A 108 0.58 4.81 7.45
C TRP A 108 -0.53 3.77 7.40
N LEU A 109 -0.84 3.16 8.54
CA LEU A 109 -1.90 2.18 8.73
C LEU A 109 -2.69 2.53 9.99
N ASP A 110 -3.95 2.12 10.04
CA ASP A 110 -4.65 2.07 11.32
C ASP A 110 -4.07 0.97 12.21
N ARG A 111 -4.34 1.08 13.52
CA ARG A 111 -3.78 0.20 14.54
C ARG A 111 -4.09 -1.28 14.29
N ASP A 112 -5.33 -1.61 13.96
CA ASP A 112 -5.76 -3.00 13.78
C ASP A 112 -5.08 -3.64 12.56
N THR A 113 -4.95 -2.87 11.47
CA THR A 113 -4.20 -3.30 10.28
C THR A 113 -2.72 -3.50 10.58
N LEU A 114 -2.10 -2.58 11.32
CA LEU A 114 -0.69 -2.68 11.70
C LEU A 114 -0.43 -3.91 12.57
N GLU A 115 -1.20 -4.09 13.66
CA GLU A 115 -1.05 -5.23 14.57
C GLU A 115 -1.22 -6.58 13.85
N ALA A 116 -2.20 -6.68 12.94
CA ALA A 116 -2.43 -7.89 12.16
C ALA A 116 -1.29 -8.18 11.18
N LEU A 117 -0.77 -7.15 10.51
CA LEU A 117 0.32 -7.26 9.56
C LEU A 117 1.63 -7.63 10.26
N GLU A 118 2.01 -6.93 11.32
CA GLU A 118 3.22 -7.24 12.11
C GLU A 118 3.20 -8.68 12.61
N ARG A 119 2.08 -9.12 13.18
CA ARG A 119 1.93 -10.52 13.63
C ARG A 119 2.14 -11.51 12.50
N MET A 120 1.58 -11.24 11.31
CA MET A 120 1.76 -12.11 10.16
C MET A 120 3.23 -12.18 9.74
N LEU A 121 3.91 -11.03 9.65
CA LEU A 121 5.31 -10.96 9.22
C LEU A 121 6.25 -11.62 10.23
N THR A 122 6.00 -11.45 11.53
CA THR A 122 6.75 -12.15 12.59
C THR A 122 6.63 -13.66 12.44
N VAL A 123 5.41 -14.19 12.28
CA VAL A 123 5.21 -15.63 12.12
C VAL A 123 5.84 -16.15 10.82
N ALA A 124 5.76 -15.37 9.73
CA ALA A 124 6.42 -15.73 8.47
C ALA A 124 7.95 -15.82 8.64
N ALA A 125 8.56 -14.85 9.34
CA ALA A 125 9.98 -14.85 9.64
C ALA A 125 10.39 -16.02 10.54
N ASP A 126 9.60 -16.33 11.56
CA ASP A 126 9.87 -17.45 12.47
C ASP A 126 9.81 -18.81 11.76
N VAL A 127 8.85 -19.00 10.84
CA VAL A 127 8.59 -20.29 10.18
C VAL A 127 9.44 -20.51 8.93
N PHE A 128 9.71 -19.45 8.17
CA PHE A 128 10.39 -19.54 6.86
C PHE A 128 11.79 -18.91 6.86
N GLY A 129 12.24 -18.35 7.98
CA GLY A 129 13.52 -17.65 8.06
C GLY A 129 13.54 -16.44 7.13
N LYS A 130 14.44 -16.43 6.15
CA LYS A 130 14.56 -15.38 5.13
C LYS A 130 13.93 -15.71 3.78
N ASP A 131 13.50 -16.95 3.57
CA ASP A 131 12.97 -17.41 2.29
C ASP A 131 11.45 -17.24 2.25
N TRP A 132 11.00 -15.97 2.30
CA TRP A 132 9.60 -15.61 2.14
C TRP A 132 9.41 -14.18 1.61
N ALA A 133 8.29 -13.99 0.93
CA ALA A 133 7.77 -12.70 0.52
C ALA A 133 6.25 -12.67 0.68
N VAL A 134 5.73 -11.58 1.22
CA VAL A 134 4.31 -11.26 1.31
C VAL A 134 4.03 -10.06 0.41
N LEU A 135 3.11 -10.23 -0.53
CA LEU A 135 2.71 -9.21 -1.48
C LEU A 135 1.26 -8.81 -1.20
N PHE A 136 0.97 -7.51 -1.27
CA PHE A 136 -0.38 -6.96 -1.30
C PHE A 136 -0.52 -6.06 -2.52
N THR A 137 -1.55 -6.30 -3.31
CA THR A 137 -1.89 -5.49 -4.49
C THR A 137 -3.28 -4.91 -4.32
N TYR A 138 -3.38 -3.58 -4.39
CA TYR A 138 -4.65 -2.88 -4.45
C TYR A 138 -4.98 -2.44 -5.87
N HIS A 139 -6.18 -2.82 -6.32
CA HIS A 139 -6.77 -2.42 -7.59
C HIS A 139 -8.23 -1.97 -7.32
N PRO A 140 -8.64 -0.74 -7.69
CA PRO A 140 -9.97 -0.21 -7.39
C PRO A 140 -11.04 -0.82 -8.33
N VAL A 141 -11.29 -2.12 -8.18
CA VAL A 141 -12.34 -2.85 -8.89
C VAL A 141 -13.71 -2.70 -8.23
N GLN A 142 -14.76 -2.95 -9.00
CA GLN A 142 -16.15 -2.85 -8.53
C GLN A 142 -16.47 -3.86 -7.42
N GLN A 143 -15.96 -5.09 -7.54
CA GLN A 143 -16.19 -6.16 -6.57
C GLN A 143 -15.32 -5.91 -5.33
N PRO A 144 -15.91 -5.54 -4.18
CA PRO A 144 -15.12 -5.10 -3.04
C PRO A 144 -14.13 -6.16 -2.56
N ASP A 145 -14.54 -7.42 -2.50
CA ASP A 145 -13.72 -8.55 -2.03
C ASP A 145 -12.49 -8.87 -2.90
N GLN A 146 -12.34 -8.23 -4.06
CA GLN A 146 -11.20 -8.38 -4.97
C GLN A 146 -10.29 -7.15 -5.00
N ARG A 147 -10.59 -6.11 -4.22
CA ARG A 147 -9.82 -4.85 -4.24
C ARG A 147 -8.41 -5.03 -3.73
N VAL A 148 -8.22 -5.83 -2.69
CA VAL A 148 -6.90 -6.14 -2.17
C VAL A 148 -6.63 -7.62 -2.34
N ASN A 149 -5.70 -7.95 -3.22
CA ASN A 149 -5.16 -9.30 -3.36
C ASN A 149 -3.90 -9.41 -2.52
N SER A 150 -3.68 -10.58 -1.95
CA SER A 150 -2.52 -10.85 -1.10
C SER A 150 -1.93 -12.22 -1.43
N ARG A 151 -0.62 -12.34 -1.32
CA ARG A 151 0.08 -13.60 -1.58
C ARG A 151 1.26 -13.76 -0.65
N LEU A 152 1.41 -14.95 -0.08
CA LEU A 152 2.65 -15.41 0.54
C LEU A 152 3.34 -16.36 -0.45
N ILE A 153 4.62 -16.14 -0.69
CA ILE A 153 5.52 -17.08 -1.36
C ILE A 153 6.64 -17.37 -0.39
N ALA A 154 6.96 -18.65 -0.14
CA ALA A 154 8.05 -19.05 0.73
C ALA A 154 8.70 -20.35 0.25
N ARG A 155 9.87 -20.68 0.81
CA ARG A 155 10.63 -21.89 0.49
C ARG A 155 10.90 -22.00 -1.01
N SER A 156 11.40 -20.93 -1.62
CA SER A 156 11.75 -20.87 -3.04
C SER A 156 10.58 -21.19 -3.98
N GLY A 157 9.34 -20.99 -3.51
CA GLY A 157 8.11 -21.20 -4.26
C GLY A 157 7.32 -22.45 -3.88
N ASP A 158 7.85 -23.33 -3.03
CA ASP A 158 7.15 -24.54 -2.59
C ASP A 158 5.89 -24.22 -1.76
N VAL A 159 5.89 -23.09 -1.06
CA VAL A 159 4.72 -22.56 -0.37
C VAL A 159 4.23 -21.35 -1.15
N ALA A 160 3.04 -21.45 -1.72
CA ALA A 160 2.36 -20.35 -2.38
C ALA A 160 0.90 -20.32 -1.92
N VAL A 161 0.54 -19.26 -1.19
CA VAL A 161 -0.79 -19.09 -0.63
C VAL A 161 -1.32 -17.72 -1.04
N ALA A 162 -2.58 -17.67 -1.45
CA ALA A 162 -3.25 -16.42 -1.81
C ALA A 162 -4.40 -16.13 -0.85
N GLY A 163 -4.64 -14.84 -0.61
CA GLY A 163 -5.78 -14.30 0.11
C GLY A 163 -6.31 -13.07 -0.62
N ARG A 164 -7.52 -12.63 -0.25
CA ARG A 164 -8.11 -11.39 -0.79
C ARG A 164 -9.05 -10.76 0.22
N GLY A 165 -9.37 -9.49 0.01
CA GLY A 165 -10.30 -8.77 0.86
C GLY A 165 -10.69 -7.40 0.32
N ALA A 166 -11.72 -6.81 0.95
CA ALA A 166 -12.16 -5.46 0.64
C ALA A 166 -11.24 -4.38 1.18
N THR A 167 -10.49 -4.71 2.22
CA THR A 167 -9.51 -3.84 2.86
C THR A 167 -8.18 -4.57 3.00
N LEU A 168 -7.11 -3.83 3.31
CA LEU A 168 -5.81 -4.43 3.61
C LEU A 168 -5.90 -5.36 4.82
N LEU A 169 -6.64 -4.97 5.87
CA LEU A 169 -6.89 -5.81 7.04
C LEU A 169 -7.57 -7.14 6.68
N ASP A 170 -8.59 -7.10 5.81
CA ASP A 170 -9.27 -8.32 5.36
C ASP A 170 -8.33 -9.24 4.59
N ALA A 171 -7.49 -8.66 3.72
CA ALA A 171 -6.50 -9.41 2.96
C ALA A 171 -5.43 -10.02 3.88
N VAL A 172 -4.91 -9.28 4.85
CA VAL A 172 -3.96 -9.78 5.87
C VAL A 172 -4.58 -10.92 6.66
N ARG A 173 -5.81 -10.76 7.19
CA ARG A 173 -6.52 -11.80 7.95
C ARG A 173 -6.84 -13.01 7.08
N GLY A 174 -7.22 -12.79 5.83
CA GLY A 174 -7.46 -13.83 4.84
C GLY A 174 -6.21 -14.66 4.59
N LEU A 175 -5.09 -13.99 4.32
CA LEU A 175 -3.81 -14.63 4.08
C LEU A 175 -3.32 -15.38 5.31
N PHE A 176 -3.36 -14.78 6.50
CA PHE A 176 -2.97 -15.42 7.76
C PHE A 176 -3.74 -16.73 8.02
N ARG A 177 -5.05 -16.74 7.76
CA ARG A 177 -5.87 -17.98 7.88
C ARG A 177 -5.46 -19.02 6.84
N ALA A 178 -5.21 -18.60 5.60
CA ALA A 178 -4.84 -19.51 4.53
C ALA A 178 -3.43 -20.10 4.74
N THR A 179 -2.54 -19.38 5.42
CA THR A 179 -1.18 -19.84 5.73
C THR A 179 -1.09 -20.67 7.01
N ALA A 180 -2.15 -20.70 7.84
CA ALA A 180 -2.18 -21.42 9.11
C ALA A 180 -1.73 -22.90 9.05
N PRO A 181 -2.08 -23.70 8.02
CA PRO A 181 -1.61 -25.09 7.92
C PRO A 181 -0.08 -25.21 7.84
N PHE A 182 0.58 -24.24 7.21
CA PHE A 182 2.04 -24.22 7.06
C PHE A 182 2.72 -23.74 8.35
N PHE A 183 2.09 -22.81 9.07
CA PHE A 183 2.59 -22.35 10.37
C PHE A 183 2.56 -23.46 11.42
N ALA A 184 1.51 -24.28 11.44
CA ALA A 184 1.39 -25.42 12.36
C ALA A 184 2.37 -26.57 12.05
N SER A 185 2.91 -26.62 10.83
CA SER A 185 3.85 -27.66 10.39
C SER A 185 5.33 -27.26 10.54
N GLY A 186 5.59 -26.01 10.94
CA GLY A 186 6.94 -25.43 11.05
C GLY A 186 7.50 -25.36 12.48
N THR A 187 6.73 -25.80 13.48
CA THR A 187 7.16 -26.01 14.88
C THR A 187 7.46 -27.48 15.12
#